data_AF-A0A1V9XZ81-F1
#
_entry.id   AF-A0A1V9XZ81-F1
#
_cell.length_a   1.000
_cell.length_b   1.000
_cell.length_c   1.000
_cell.angle_alpha   90.00
_cell.angle_beta   90.00
_cell.angle_gamma   90.00
#
_symmetry.space_group_name_H-M   'P 1'
#
loop_
_entity.id
_entity.type
_entity.pdbx_description
1 polymer ?
#
loop_
_entity_poly.entity_id
_entity_poly.type
_entity_poly.pdbx_seq_one_letter_code
_entity_poly.pdbx_strand_id
1 'polypeptide(L)'
;MEKLVQEMQHPDLGVPLRSQKLFLTSIPSAFVGYDVVEWIMDNLDIEDQSGPVAQEALHLANLLCQFGYFFPVGENAKTYTIKDDSTLYRFQSPMFWPSRSAPDNTDYAIYLLKRSLKNKQKSSLEEYEQEALQRLKKLLSTKWESVCQQAEDIV
;
A
#
# COMPACT_ATOMS: atom_id res chain seq x y z
N MET A 1 4.30 1.46 15.88
CA MET A 1 3.98 0.96 14.52
C MET A 1 5.24 0.84 13.68
N GLU A 2 5.96 1.92 13.39
CA GLU A 2 7.17 1.86 12.53
C GLU A 2 8.25 0.89 13.02
N LYS A 3 8.58 0.90 14.32
CA LYS A 3 9.55 -0.05 14.90
C LYS A 3 9.15 -1.51 14.64
N LEU A 4 7.88 -1.84 14.85
CA LEU A 4 7.34 -3.17 14.58
C LEU A 4 7.47 -3.52 13.09
N VAL A 5 7.14 -2.59 12.19
CA VAL A 5 7.27 -2.79 10.73
C VAL A 5 8.74 -2.95 10.30
N GLN A 6 9.69 -2.35 11.01
CA GLN A 6 11.12 -2.57 10.79
C GLN A 6 11.55 -3.97 11.24
N GLU A 7 11.08 -4.42 12.40
CA GLU A 7 11.32 -5.78 12.91
C GLU A 7 10.72 -6.84 11.97
N MET A 8 9.51 -6.60 11.45
CA MET A 8 8.87 -7.43 10.43
C MET A 8 9.67 -7.51 9.12
N GLN A 9 10.55 -6.55 8.84
CA GLN A 9 11.42 -6.53 7.66
C GLN A 9 12.83 -7.06 7.95
N HIS A 10 13.09 -7.56 9.17
CA HIS A 10 14.39 -8.13 9.51
C HIS A 10 14.71 -9.32 8.59
N PRO A 11 15.92 -9.39 8.00
CA PRO A 11 16.24 -10.40 6.99
C PRO A 11 16.13 -11.84 7.50
N ASP A 12 16.44 -12.07 8.77
CA ASP A 12 16.51 -13.42 9.35
C ASP A 12 15.34 -13.76 10.29
N LEU A 13 14.70 -12.74 10.85
CA LEU A 13 13.70 -12.87 11.92
C LEU A 13 12.36 -12.24 11.55
N GLY A 14 12.29 -11.56 10.41
CA GLY A 14 11.09 -10.88 9.94
C GLY A 14 10.15 -11.82 9.18
N VAL A 15 9.12 -11.22 8.61
CA VAL A 15 8.12 -11.90 7.79
C VAL A 15 8.78 -12.42 6.50
N PRO A 16 8.59 -13.70 6.14
CA PRO A 16 9.19 -14.27 4.94
C PRO A 16 8.78 -13.56 3.65
N LEU A 17 9.75 -12.96 2.96
CA LEU A 17 9.56 -12.37 1.63
C LEU A 17 9.85 -13.40 0.54
N ARG A 18 8.93 -13.50 -0.43
CA ARG A 18 9.01 -14.42 -1.56
C ARG A 18 8.72 -13.70 -2.87
N SER A 19 9.30 -14.23 -3.95
CA SER A 19 8.90 -13.87 -5.31
C SER A 19 7.76 -14.78 -5.74
N GLN A 20 6.53 -14.27 -5.77
CA GLN A 20 5.37 -15.07 -6.17
C GLN A 20 5.21 -15.06 -7.69
N LYS A 21 5.33 -16.23 -8.30
CA LYS A 21 5.05 -16.42 -9.73
C LYS A 21 3.54 -16.51 -9.94
N LEU A 22 3.02 -15.71 -10.87
CA LEU A 22 1.66 -15.76 -11.37
C LEU A 22 1.70 -16.09 -12.87
N PHE A 23 0.54 -16.37 -13.48
CA PHE A 23 0.50 -16.60 -14.92
C PHE A 23 1.00 -15.36 -15.68
N LEU A 24 2.09 -15.51 -16.45
CA LEU A 24 2.78 -14.47 -17.24
C LEU A 24 3.41 -13.30 -16.45
N THR A 25 3.35 -13.29 -15.12
CA THR A 25 3.89 -12.20 -14.28
C THR A 25 4.54 -12.73 -13.01
N SER A 26 5.37 -11.90 -12.36
CA SER A 26 5.90 -12.22 -11.03
C SER A 26 5.81 -11.00 -10.13
N ILE A 27 5.51 -11.25 -8.86
CA ILE A 27 5.46 -10.24 -7.82
C ILE A 27 6.69 -10.47 -6.93
N PRO A 28 7.79 -9.73 -7.14
CA PRO A 28 8.93 -9.79 -6.24
C PRO A 28 8.60 -9.21 -4.87
N SER A 29 9.37 -9.64 -3.86
CA SER A 29 9.39 -9.07 -2.50
C SER A 29 8.00 -8.93 -1.89
N ALA A 30 7.18 -9.98 -1.98
CA ALA A 30 5.86 -10.02 -1.35
C ALA A 30 5.83 -11.05 -0.23
N PHE A 31 4.96 -10.83 0.74
CA PHE A 31 4.64 -11.78 1.80
C PHE A 31 3.16 -12.17 1.73
N VAL A 32 2.78 -13.24 2.42
CA VAL A 32 1.40 -13.72 2.52
C VAL A 32 0.75 -13.23 3.81
N GLY A 33 -0.57 -13.10 3.81
CA GLY A 33 -1.32 -12.55 4.93
C GLY A 33 -1.16 -13.34 6.23
N TYR A 34 -1.25 -14.67 6.17
CA TYR A 34 -1.09 -15.52 7.36
C TYR A 34 0.32 -15.42 7.99
N ASP A 35 1.39 -15.31 7.17
CA ASP A 35 2.77 -15.16 7.67
C ASP A 35 2.91 -13.91 8.56
N VAL A 36 2.18 -12.82 8.25
CA VAL A 36 2.17 -11.60 9.09
C VAL A 36 1.42 -11.79 10.38
N VAL A 37 0.25 -12.44 10.33
CA VAL A 37 -0.58 -12.67 11.51
C VAL A 37 0.17 -13.57 12.49
N GLU A 38 0.73 -14.67 12.00
CA GLU A 38 1.58 -15.59 12.77
C GLU A 38 2.80 -14.86 13.37
N TRP A 39 3.51 -14.06 12.56
CA TRP A 39 4.66 -13.30 13.05
C TRP A 39 4.31 -12.33 14.18
N ILE A 40 3.16 -11.63 14.07
CA ILE A 40 2.69 -10.70 15.10
C ILE A 40 2.32 -11.46 16.39
N MET A 41 1.69 -12.63 16.28
CA MET A 41 1.38 -13.46 17.44
C MET A 41 2.66 -13.84 18.21
N ASP A 42 3.64 -14.39 17.49
CA ASP A 42 4.88 -14.89 18.09
C ASP A 42 5.73 -13.76 18.68
N ASN A 43 5.86 -12.63 17.99
CA ASN A 43 6.75 -11.55 18.41
C ASN A 43 6.14 -10.64 19.50
N LEU A 44 4.82 -10.63 19.64
CA LEU A 44 4.13 -9.85 20.67
C LEU A 44 3.54 -10.71 21.79
N ASP A 45 3.80 -12.02 21.78
CA ASP A 45 3.32 -12.99 22.79
C ASP A 45 1.78 -12.95 22.95
N ILE A 46 1.07 -12.89 21.81
CA ILE A 46 -0.39 -12.86 21.79
C ILE A 46 -0.91 -14.30 21.85
N GLU A 47 -1.26 -14.74 23.06
CA GLU A 47 -1.91 -16.03 23.30
C GLU A 47 -3.42 -15.94 22.98
N ASP A 48 -3.88 -16.45 21.84
CA ASP A 48 -5.32 -16.56 21.60
C ASP A 48 -5.89 -17.81 22.29
N GLN A 49 -6.42 -17.62 23.49
CA GLN A 49 -7.07 -18.67 24.28
C GLN A 49 -8.53 -18.93 23.88
N SER A 50 -9.07 -18.26 22.84
CA SER A 50 -10.54 -18.15 22.67
C SER A 50 -11.13 -18.45 21.28
N GLY A 51 -10.34 -18.79 20.25
CA GLY A 51 -10.93 -19.18 18.96
C GLY A 51 -9.94 -19.60 17.87
N PRO A 52 -10.44 -19.99 16.66
CA PRO A 52 -9.62 -20.51 15.57
C PRO A 52 -8.81 -19.43 14.81
N VAL A 53 -8.91 -18.15 15.16
CA VAL A 53 -8.24 -17.03 14.48
C VAL A 53 -7.82 -16.00 15.52
N ALA A 54 -6.52 -15.69 15.58
CA ALA A 54 -5.91 -14.68 16.46
C ALA A 54 -6.45 -13.26 16.18
N GLN A 55 -7.61 -12.96 16.74
CA GLN A 55 -8.36 -11.72 16.44
C GLN A 55 -7.55 -10.46 16.76
N GLU A 56 -6.78 -10.48 17.85
CA GLU A 56 -5.94 -9.34 18.25
C GLU A 56 -4.79 -9.11 17.26
N ALA A 57 -4.06 -10.16 16.89
CA ALA A 57 -2.98 -10.07 15.91
C ALA A 57 -3.51 -9.61 14.53
N LEU A 58 -4.64 -10.17 14.10
CA LEU A 58 -5.30 -9.77 12.85
C LEU A 58 -5.79 -8.31 12.90
N HIS A 59 -6.27 -7.85 14.05
CA HIS A 59 -6.67 -6.46 14.25
C HIS A 59 -5.47 -5.51 14.14
N LEU A 60 -4.36 -5.81 14.81
CA LEU A 60 -3.11 -5.05 14.72
C LEU A 60 -2.58 -5.00 13.28
N ALA A 61 -2.59 -6.13 12.59
CA ALA A 61 -2.19 -6.22 11.20
C ALA A 61 -3.10 -5.37 10.28
N ASN A 62 -4.40 -5.34 10.54
CA ASN A 62 -5.33 -4.48 9.81
C ASN A 62 -5.02 -2.99 10.03
N LEU A 63 -4.70 -2.57 11.25
CA LEU A 63 -4.28 -1.19 11.51
C LEU A 63 -3.02 -0.85 10.72
N LEU A 64 -2.01 -1.72 10.70
CA LEU A 64 -0.78 -1.50 9.92
C LEU A 64 -1.07 -1.34 8.42
N CYS A 65 -2.00 -2.15 7.88
CA CYS A 65 -2.43 -2.06 6.48
C CYS A 65 -3.17 -0.75 6.19
N GLN A 66 -4.10 -0.34 7.05
CA GLN A 66 -4.89 0.88 6.90
C GLN A 66 -4.05 2.15 7.01
N PHE A 67 -3.03 2.16 7.87
CA PHE A 67 -2.05 3.26 7.97
C PHE A 67 -1.02 3.25 6.83
N GLY A 68 -1.08 2.27 5.92
CA GLY A 68 -0.26 2.23 4.72
C GLY A 68 1.18 1.78 4.94
N TYR A 69 1.47 1.04 6.03
CA TYR A 69 2.81 0.46 6.24
C TYR A 69 3.08 -0.74 5.33
N PHE A 70 2.02 -1.41 4.89
CA PHE A 70 2.03 -2.36 3.79
C PHE A 70 0.68 -2.32 3.07
N PHE A 71 0.60 -2.89 1.88
CA PHE A 71 -0.62 -2.86 1.07
C PHE A 71 -0.83 -4.17 0.30
N PRO A 72 -2.09 -4.57 0.05
CA PRO A 72 -2.41 -5.74 -0.75
C PRO A 72 -1.95 -5.58 -2.21
N VAL A 73 -1.56 -6.69 -2.84
CA VAL A 73 -1.15 -6.73 -4.25
C VAL A 73 -2.17 -7.53 -5.06
N GLY A 74 -2.41 -7.12 -6.30
CA GLY A 74 -3.32 -7.80 -7.22
C GLY A 74 -4.75 -7.28 -7.14
N GLU A 75 -5.73 -8.18 -7.17
CA GLU A 75 -7.16 -7.81 -7.25
C GLU A 75 -7.66 -7.10 -5.99
N ASN A 76 -7.05 -7.38 -4.83
CA ASN A 76 -7.41 -6.79 -3.54
C ASN A 76 -6.70 -5.46 -3.26
N ALA A 77 -5.93 -4.89 -4.21
CA ALA A 77 -5.05 -3.74 -3.97
C ALA A 77 -5.75 -2.47 -3.42
N LYS A 78 -7.08 -2.40 -3.50
CA LYS A 78 -7.87 -1.24 -3.08
C LYS A 78 -8.55 -1.39 -1.71
N THR A 79 -8.47 -2.57 -1.09
CA THR A 79 -9.21 -2.81 0.16
C THR A 79 -8.50 -2.25 1.38
N TYR A 80 -7.17 -2.11 1.35
CA TYR A 80 -6.34 -1.71 2.49
C TYR A 80 -6.66 -2.47 3.78
N THR A 81 -6.98 -3.76 3.61
CA THR A 81 -7.27 -4.71 4.69
C THR A 81 -6.41 -5.94 4.53
N ILE A 82 -6.04 -6.55 5.65
CA ILE A 82 -5.32 -7.82 5.66
C ILE A 82 -6.29 -8.97 5.92
N LYS A 83 -6.03 -10.11 5.26
CA LYS A 83 -6.70 -11.38 5.48
C LYS A 83 -5.70 -12.39 5.99
N ASP A 84 -6.14 -13.22 6.92
CA ASP A 84 -5.38 -14.40 7.38
C ASP A 84 -5.52 -15.53 6.35
N ASP A 85 -4.96 -15.31 5.16
CA ASP A 85 -4.98 -16.23 4.04
C ASP A 85 -3.75 -16.03 3.14
N SER A 86 -3.74 -16.70 1.98
CA SER A 86 -2.65 -16.61 1.00
C SER A 86 -2.61 -15.32 0.16
N THR A 87 -3.41 -14.31 0.49
CA THR A 87 -3.38 -12.99 -0.20
C THR A 87 -1.99 -12.38 -0.05
N LEU A 88 -1.49 -11.78 -1.12
CA LEU A 88 -0.16 -11.18 -1.18
C LEU A 88 -0.16 -9.71 -0.78
N TYR A 89 0.87 -9.31 -0.07
CA TYR A 89 1.08 -7.95 0.41
C TYR A 89 2.53 -7.51 0.19
N ARG A 90 2.77 -6.20 0.22
CA ARG A 90 4.11 -5.60 0.14
C ARG A 90 4.28 -4.51 1.17
N PHE A 91 5.47 -4.46 1.78
CA PHE A 91 5.86 -3.35 2.63
C PHE A 91 5.94 -2.05 1.81
N GLN A 92 5.46 -0.97 2.42
CA GLN A 92 5.56 0.37 1.88
C GLN A 92 6.98 0.91 2.11
N SER A 93 7.47 1.67 1.13
CA SER A 93 8.75 2.38 1.28
C SER A 93 8.66 3.37 2.46
N PRO A 94 9.69 3.45 3.33
CA PRO A 94 9.69 4.35 4.48
C PRO A 94 9.42 5.82 4.12
N MET A 95 9.76 6.26 2.91
CA MET A 95 9.49 7.63 2.46
C MET A 95 7.99 7.97 2.40
N PHE A 96 7.13 6.97 2.26
CA PHE A 96 5.68 7.11 2.21
C PHE A 96 5.00 6.80 3.55
N TRP A 97 5.77 6.60 4.62
CA TRP A 97 5.18 6.40 5.95
C TRP A 97 4.50 7.68 6.44
N PRO A 98 3.41 7.56 7.23
CA PRO A 98 2.64 8.71 7.69
C PRO A 98 3.45 9.76 8.47
N SER A 99 4.54 9.36 9.14
CA SER A 99 5.41 10.28 9.88
C SER A 99 6.32 11.14 8.98
N ARG A 100 6.51 10.73 7.72
CA ARG A 100 7.50 11.33 6.80
C ARG A 100 6.86 11.97 5.57
N SER A 101 5.68 11.51 5.17
CA SER A 101 4.98 12.00 3.99
C SER A 101 3.72 12.73 4.40
N ALA A 102 3.75 14.06 4.30
CA ALA A 102 2.51 14.84 4.27
C ALA A 102 2.00 14.88 2.82
N PRO A 103 0.73 14.55 2.56
CA PRO A 103 0.20 14.60 1.21
C PRO A 103 0.21 16.04 0.68
N ASP A 104 0.88 16.29 -0.43
CA ASP A 104 0.81 17.57 -1.15
C ASP A 104 -0.18 17.50 -2.32
N ASN A 105 -0.95 18.57 -2.48
CA ASN A 105 -1.92 18.70 -3.57
C ASN A 105 -1.23 18.68 -4.94
N THR A 106 -0.01 19.22 -5.04
CA THR A 106 0.76 19.21 -6.29
C THR A 106 1.16 17.79 -6.66
N ASP A 107 1.74 17.05 -5.72
CA ASP A 107 2.15 15.66 -5.92
C ASP A 107 0.96 14.77 -6.30
N TYR A 108 -0.18 14.96 -5.62
CA TYR A 108 -1.37 14.20 -5.94
C TYR A 108 -1.93 14.54 -7.34
N ALA A 109 -1.91 15.81 -7.74
CA ALA A 109 -2.30 16.21 -9.09
C ALA A 109 -1.39 15.60 -10.16
N ILE A 110 -0.07 15.61 -9.94
CA ILE A 110 0.91 14.96 -10.83
C ILE A 110 0.64 13.46 -10.92
N TYR A 111 0.39 12.79 -9.80
CA TYR A 111 0.07 11.37 -9.77
C TYR A 111 -1.17 11.03 -10.60
N LEU A 112 -2.26 11.79 -10.42
CA LEU A 112 -3.51 11.59 -11.16
C LEU A 112 -3.35 11.85 -12.65
N LEU A 113 -2.63 12.91 -13.04
CA LEU A 113 -2.34 13.21 -14.44
C LEU A 113 -1.52 12.10 -15.10
N LYS A 114 -0.42 11.67 -14.46
CA LYS A 114 0.40 10.54 -14.96
C LYS A 114 -0.42 9.29 -15.16
N ARG A 115 -1.32 8.99 -14.22
CA ARG A 115 -2.19 7.83 -14.32
C ARG A 115 -3.23 7.98 -15.43
N SER A 116 -3.77 9.18 -15.63
CA SER A 116 -4.66 9.49 -16.77
C SER A 116 -3.98 9.37 -18.13
N LEU A 117 -2.67 9.64 -18.22
CA LEU A 117 -1.87 9.52 -19.45
C LEU A 117 -1.49 8.07 -19.77
N LYS A 118 -1.47 7.18 -18.78
CA LYS A 118 -1.19 5.75 -19.00
C LYS A 118 -2.35 5.08 -19.73
N ASN A 119 -2.15 4.84 -21.03
CA ASN A 119 -3.08 4.14 -21.94
C ASN A 119 -3.25 2.63 -21.62
N LYS A 120 -3.69 2.30 -20.40
CA LYS A 120 -4.09 0.95 -19.98
C LYS A 120 -5.46 1.04 -19.32
N GLN A 121 -6.40 0.20 -19.74
CA GLN A 121 -7.78 0.19 -19.20
C GLN A 121 -7.82 0.01 -17.67
N LYS A 122 -6.85 -0.70 -17.07
CA LYS A 122 -6.66 -0.83 -15.61
C LYS A 122 -6.11 0.42 -14.91
N SER A 123 -5.61 1.40 -15.66
CA SER A 123 -5.02 2.64 -15.16
C SER A 123 -5.95 3.84 -15.26
N SER A 124 -7.19 3.66 -15.75
CA SER A 124 -8.18 4.74 -15.74
C SER A 124 -8.42 5.27 -14.33
N LEU A 125 -8.68 6.57 -14.23
CA LEU A 125 -9.07 7.22 -12.98
C LEU A 125 -10.49 6.80 -12.59
N GLU A 126 -10.69 6.50 -11.32
CA GLU A 126 -12.03 6.30 -10.76
C GLU A 126 -12.79 7.63 -10.69
N GLU A 127 -14.11 7.58 -10.51
CA GLU A 127 -14.96 8.77 -10.49
C GLU A 127 -14.50 9.78 -9.41
N TYR A 128 -14.25 9.32 -8.18
CA TYR A 128 -13.74 10.19 -7.12
C TYR A 128 -12.33 10.76 -7.42
N GLU A 129 -11.52 10.05 -8.19
CA GLU A 129 -10.20 10.51 -8.63
C GLU A 129 -10.33 11.59 -9.73
N GLN A 130 -11.30 11.43 -10.63
CA GLN A 130 -11.63 12.45 -11.65
C GLN A 130 -12.16 13.72 -10.99
N GLU A 131 -13.06 13.60 -10.01
CA GLU A 131 -13.53 14.74 -9.22
C GLU A 131 -12.39 15.42 -8.44
N ALA A 132 -11.50 14.63 -7.82
CA ALA A 132 -10.33 15.14 -7.15
C ALA A 132 -9.43 15.92 -8.12
N LEU A 133 -9.17 15.39 -9.32
CA LEU A 133 -8.38 16.06 -10.34
C LEU A 133 -9.02 17.39 -10.78
N GLN A 134 -10.34 17.43 -10.96
CA GLN A 134 -11.06 18.66 -11.30
C GLN A 134 -10.96 19.70 -10.18
N ARG A 135 -11.05 19.29 -8.91
CA ARG A 135 -10.85 20.18 -7.76
C ARG A 135 -9.42 20.71 -7.70
N LEU A 136 -8.43 19.84 -7.88
CA LEU A 136 -7.00 20.20 -7.88
C LEU A 136 -6.66 21.16 -9.02
N LYS A 137 -7.25 20.98 -10.20
CA LYS A 137 -7.09 21.91 -11.32
C LYS A 137 -7.54 23.33 -10.99
N LYS A 138 -8.65 23.48 -10.25
CA LYS A 138 -9.12 24.80 -9.78
C LYS A 138 -8.18 25.35 -8.70
N LEU A 139 -7.82 24.51 -7.72
CA LEU A 139 -6.97 24.88 -6.59
C LEU A 139 -5.57 25.33 -7.01
N LEU A 140 -4.98 24.65 -8.00
CA LEU A 140 -3.61 24.86 -8.48
C LEU A 140 -3.58 25.68 -9.78
N SER A 141 -4.65 26.40 -10.10
CA SER A 141 -4.85 27.10 -11.39
C SER A 141 -3.65 27.97 -11.82
N THR A 142 -3.01 28.68 -10.88
CA THR A 142 -1.87 29.57 -11.16
C THR A 142 -0.60 28.84 -11.62
N LYS A 143 -0.46 27.56 -11.27
CA LYS A 143 0.71 26.72 -11.62
C LYS A 143 0.34 25.46 -12.39
N TRP A 144 -0.90 25.38 -12.88
CA TRP A 144 -1.45 24.15 -13.49
C TRP A 144 -0.65 23.69 -14.70
N GLU A 145 -0.18 24.62 -15.54
CA GLU A 145 0.63 24.29 -16.71
C GLU A 145 1.96 23.63 -16.32
N SER A 146 2.63 24.11 -15.27
CA SER A 146 3.84 23.46 -14.75
C SER A 146 3.55 22.07 -14.18
N VAL A 147 2.40 21.88 -13.52
CA VAL A 147 1.96 20.57 -13.02
C VAL A 147 1.74 19.59 -14.17
N CYS A 148 1.11 20.02 -15.28
CA CYS A 148 0.98 19.21 -16.49
C CYS A 148 2.33 18.83 -17.08
N GLN A 149 3.24 19.80 -17.25
CA GLN A 149 4.57 19.54 -17.80
C GLN A 149 5.34 18.50 -16.97
N GLN A 150 5.34 18.64 -15.64
CA GLN A 150 5.97 17.67 -14.74
C GLN A 150 5.34 16.27 -14.81
N ALA A 151 4.05 16.20 -15.13
CA ALA A 151 3.37 14.93 -15.31
C ALA A 151 3.83 14.24 -16.61
N GLU A 152 4.05 15.00 -17.69
CA GLU A 152 4.47 14.50 -19.00
C GLU A 152 5.96 14.13 -19.07
N ASP A 153 6.85 14.91 -18.45
CA ASP A 153 8.31 14.73 -18.50
C ASP A 153 8.81 13.41 -17.86
N ILE A 154 7.95 12.72 -17.11
CA ILE A 154 8.27 11.51 -16.33
C ILE A 154 7.36 10.34 -16.76
N VAL A 155 6.87 10.34 -18.01
CA VAL A 155 6.15 9.22 -18.65
C VAL A 155 7.09 8.41 -19.52
#